data_AF-A0A7C1PU81-F1
#
_entry.id   AF-A0A7C1PU81-F1
#
_cell.length_a   1.000
_cell.length_b   1.000
_cell.length_c   1.000
_cell.angle_alpha   90.00
_cell.angle_beta   90.00
_cell.angle_gamma   90.00
#
_symmetry.space_group_name_H-M   'P 1'
#
loop_
_entity.id
_entity.type
_entity.pdbx_description
1 polymer ?
#
loop_
_entity_poly.entity_id
_entity_poly.type
_entity_poly.pdbx_seq_one_letter_code
_entity_poly.pdbx_strand_id
1 'polypeptide(L)'
;MICFDLEGPLSPQDNAYEVMSLSETGRLVFEALSEYDDFLALENRPGYEPGDTLKLIVPFLSYYGITEYDIGRVSEGAVLVSGMKDVVEWLRSMGERV
;
A
#
# COMPACT_ATOMS: atom_id res chain seq x y z
N MET A 1 15.84 -10.91 -13.21
CA MET A 1 15.38 -9.78 -12.38
C MET A 1 13.99 -10.13 -11.91
N ILE A 2 13.82 -10.32 -10.62
CA ILE A 2 12.56 -10.71 -9.98
C ILE A 2 12.08 -9.52 -9.17
N CYS A 3 10.84 -9.13 -9.37
CA CYS A 3 10.21 -8.04 -8.63
C CYS A 3 9.09 -8.62 -7.78
N PHE A 4 9.00 -8.16 -6.53
CA PHE A 4 7.88 -8.45 -5.67
C PHE A 4 7.08 -7.15 -5.50
N ASP A 5 5.76 -7.28 -5.48
CA ASP A 5 4.95 -6.21 -4.92
C ASP A 5 5.22 -6.10 -3.41
N LEU A 6 5.09 -4.90 -2.87
CA LEU A 6 5.32 -4.65 -1.46
C LEU A 6 4.18 -5.25 -0.62
N GLU A 7 2.96 -4.87 -0.92
CA GLU A 7 1.78 -5.21 -0.15
C GLU A 7 1.21 -6.55 -0.62
N GLY A 8 1.08 -7.50 0.30
CA GLY A 8 0.75 -8.90 0.03
C GLY A 8 2.01 -9.78 -0.01
N PRO A 9 2.86 -9.72 -1.05
CA PRO A 9 4.02 -10.61 -1.17
C PRO A 9 5.17 -10.33 -0.18
N LEU A 10 5.61 -9.07 -0.03
CA LEU A 10 6.73 -8.73 0.87
C LEU A 10 6.27 -8.42 2.29
N SER A 11 5.15 -7.73 2.44
CA SER A 11 4.56 -7.32 3.72
C SER A 11 3.06 -7.58 3.72
N PRO A 12 2.47 -8.09 4.80
CA PRO A 12 1.03 -8.21 4.92
C PRO A 12 0.34 -6.87 5.22
N GLN A 13 1.10 -5.79 5.46
CA GLN A 13 0.57 -4.48 5.80
C GLN A 13 0.13 -3.73 4.53
N ASP A 14 -1.07 -3.17 4.55
CA ASP A 14 -1.52 -2.14 3.62
C ASP A 14 -1.13 -0.77 4.18
N ASN A 15 -0.14 -0.11 3.58
CA ASN A 15 0.38 1.15 4.10
C ASN A 15 -0.60 2.30 3.89
N ALA A 16 -1.35 2.29 2.79
CA ALA A 16 -2.29 3.35 2.49
C ALA A 16 -3.46 3.33 3.49
N TYR A 17 -3.96 2.14 3.83
CA TYR A 17 -4.93 1.91 4.90
C TYR A 17 -4.37 2.37 6.25
N GLU A 18 -3.18 1.91 6.63
CA GLU A 18 -2.60 2.21 7.94
C GLU A 18 -2.28 3.70 8.15
N VAL A 19 -1.81 4.40 7.10
CA VAL A 19 -1.60 5.85 7.16
C VAL A 19 -2.91 6.59 7.39
N MET A 20 -3.98 6.22 6.68
CA MET A 20 -5.31 6.80 6.88
C MET A 20 -5.86 6.47 8.28
N SER A 21 -5.53 5.28 8.81
CA SER A 21 -5.93 4.79 10.13
C SER A 21 -5.43 5.65 11.30
N LEU A 22 -4.44 6.53 11.08
CA LEU A 22 -3.98 7.51 12.06
C LEU A 22 -5.02 8.57 12.43
N SER A 23 -6.06 8.76 11.62
CA SER A 23 -7.16 9.71 11.87
C SER A 23 -8.43 8.99 12.32
N GLU A 24 -9.22 9.61 13.21
CA GLU A 24 -10.42 9.00 13.79
C GLU A 24 -11.41 8.46 12.75
N THR A 25 -11.57 9.17 11.62
CA THR A 25 -12.47 8.77 10.52
C THR A 25 -11.75 8.20 9.30
N GLY A 26 -10.42 8.14 9.33
CA GLY A 26 -9.64 7.85 8.12
C GLY A 26 -9.83 6.42 7.60
N ARG A 27 -10.09 5.44 8.48
CA ARG A 27 -10.45 4.07 8.06
C ARG A 27 -11.73 4.03 7.23
N LEU A 28 -12.78 4.69 7.70
CA LEU A 28 -14.07 4.74 6.99
C LEU A 28 -13.94 5.45 5.64
N VAL A 29 -13.16 6.53 5.59
CA VAL A 29 -12.89 7.24 4.33
C VAL A 29 -12.10 6.37 3.37
N PHE A 30 -11.06 5.68 3.85
CA PHE A 30 -10.26 4.79 3.00
C PHE A 30 -11.10 3.65 2.43
N GLU A 31 -11.89 2.96 3.26
CA GLU A 31 -12.76 1.86 2.82
C GLU A 31 -13.75 2.31 1.74
N ALA A 32 -14.39 3.47 1.93
CA ALA A 32 -15.30 4.03 0.93
C ALA A 32 -14.60 4.41 -0.38
N LEU A 33 -13.37 4.93 -0.32
CA LEU A 33 -12.59 5.27 -1.51
C LEU A 33 -12.05 4.02 -2.22
N SER A 34 -11.66 2.98 -1.48
CA SER A 34 -11.22 1.70 -2.04
C SER A 34 -12.36 0.98 -2.75
N GLU A 35 -13.55 0.97 -2.16
CA GLU A 35 -14.73 0.41 -2.83
C GLU A 35 -15.10 1.22 -4.09
N TYR A 36 -14.93 2.54 -4.04
CA TYR A 36 -15.12 3.39 -5.21
C TYR A 36 -14.07 3.12 -6.31
N ASP A 37 -12.81 2.93 -5.95
CA ASP A 37 -11.73 2.54 -6.87
C ASP A 37 -12.06 1.23 -7.59
N ASP A 38 -12.46 0.20 -6.83
CA ASP A 38 -12.88 -1.09 -7.36
C ASP A 38 -14.06 -0.95 -8.33
N PHE A 39 -15.06 -0.14 -7.99
CA PHE A 39 -16.18 0.13 -8.88
C PHE A 39 -15.75 0.78 -10.19
N LEU A 40 -14.88 1.80 -10.14
CA LEU A 40 -14.38 2.47 -11.34
C LEU A 40 -13.51 1.56 -12.21
N ALA A 41 -12.72 0.69 -11.58
CA ALA A 41 -11.92 -0.32 -12.25
C ALA A 41 -12.81 -1.35 -12.97
N LEU A 42 -13.86 -1.85 -12.32
CA LEU A 42 -14.82 -2.79 -12.93
C LEU A 42 -15.56 -2.18 -14.12
N GLU A 43 -15.91 -0.90 -14.07
CA GLU A 43 -16.53 -0.16 -15.17
C GLU A 43 -15.56 0.13 -16.34
N ASN A 44 -14.28 -0.26 -16.24
CA ASN A 44 -13.23 0.06 -17.21
C ASN A 44 -13.24 1.55 -17.59
N ARG A 45 -13.38 2.42 -16.59
CA ARG A 45 -13.54 3.85 -16.81
C ARG A 45 -12.37 4.40 -17.63
N PRO A 46 -12.61 5.12 -18.75
CA PRO A 46 -11.53 5.64 -19.56
C PRO A 46 -10.56 6.53 -18.77
N GLY A 47 -9.28 6.18 -18.80
CA GLY A 47 -8.21 6.90 -18.10
C GLY A 47 -8.13 6.65 -16.60
N TYR A 48 -8.77 5.58 -16.10
CA TYR A 48 -8.69 5.11 -14.72
C TYR A 48 -7.93 3.78 -14.65
N GLU A 49 -7.05 3.65 -13.66
CA GLU A 49 -6.27 2.42 -13.43
C GLU A 49 -6.68 1.83 -12.07
N PRO A 50 -6.83 0.50 -11.94
CA PRO A 50 -7.04 -0.14 -10.64
C PRO A 50 -5.89 0.18 -9.67
N GLY A 51 -6.22 0.45 -8.40
CA GLY A 51 -5.23 0.86 -7.40
C GLY A 51 -4.99 2.37 -7.33
N ASP A 52 -5.83 3.19 -7.97
CA ASP A 52 -5.80 4.65 -7.85
C ASP A 52 -6.29 5.12 -6.47
N THR A 53 -6.70 4.23 -5.56
CA THR A 53 -7.03 4.55 -4.15
C THR A 53 -5.98 5.45 -3.48
N LEU A 54 -4.69 5.16 -3.68
CA LEU A 54 -3.60 5.97 -3.11
C LEU A 54 -3.63 7.43 -3.61
N LYS A 55 -4.00 7.64 -4.88
CA LYS A 55 -4.18 8.97 -5.47
C LYS A 55 -5.44 9.65 -4.96
N LEU A 56 -6.51 8.89 -4.71
CA LEU A 56 -7.77 9.41 -4.15
C LEU A 56 -7.62 9.89 -2.70
N ILE A 57 -6.74 9.29 -1.89
CA ILE A 57 -6.55 9.68 -0.49
C ILE A 57 -5.72 10.96 -0.30
N VAL A 58 -4.94 11.39 -1.29
CA VAL A 58 -4.05 12.57 -1.19
C VAL A 58 -4.70 13.82 -0.58
N PRO A 59 -5.89 14.29 -1.01
CA PRO A 59 -6.55 15.43 -0.38
C PRO A 59 -6.90 15.19 1.10
N PHE A 60 -7.21 13.94 1.47
CA PHE A 60 -7.52 13.57 2.86
C PHE A 60 -6.27 13.53 3.74
N LEU A 61 -5.14 13.07 3.21
CA LEU A 61 -3.85 13.16 3.91
C LEU A 61 -3.56 14.62 4.30
N SER A 62 -3.78 15.56 3.39
CA SER A 62 -3.64 16.99 3.68
C SER A 62 -4.68 17.51 4.67
N TYR A 63 -5.93 17.10 4.57
CA TYR A 63 -7.01 17.52 5.47
C TYR A 63 -6.76 17.05 6.92
N TYR A 64 -6.32 15.81 7.08
CA TYR A 64 -6.01 15.22 8.37
C TYR A 64 -4.67 15.69 8.96
N GLY A 65 -3.87 16.45 8.19
CA GLY A 65 -2.57 16.91 8.63
C GLY A 65 -1.52 15.79 8.73
N ILE A 66 -1.68 14.72 7.94
CA ILE A 66 -0.69 13.65 7.86
C ILE A 66 0.60 14.20 7.25
N THR A 67 1.72 13.96 7.93
CA THR A 67 3.05 14.40 7.50
C THR A 67 3.88 13.26 6.92
N GLU A 68 4.98 13.60 6.24
CA GLU A 68 5.99 12.61 5.83
C GLU A 68 6.52 11.80 7.01
N TYR A 69 6.66 12.44 8.19
CA TYR A 69 7.07 11.75 9.41
C TYR A 69 6.06 10.68 9.83
N ASP A 70 4.77 10.95 9.72
CA ASP A 70 3.72 9.96 10.04
C ASP A 70 3.75 8.77 9.09
N ILE A 71 3.93 9.04 7.79
CA ILE A 71 4.08 8.00 6.74
C ILE A 71 5.31 7.14 7.01
N GLY A 72 6.45 7.78 7.33
CA GLY A 72 7.68 7.09 7.70
C GLY A 72 7.50 6.19 8.91
N ARG A 73 6.86 6.68 9.97
CA ARG A 73 6.58 5.91 11.19
C ARG A 73 5.69 4.69 10.93
N VAL A 74 4.66 4.81 10.08
CA VAL A 74 3.82 3.66 9.68
C VAL A 74 4.66 2.64 8.91
N SER A 75 5.51 3.10 8.01
CA SER A 75 6.38 2.24 7.20
C SER A 75 7.42 1.51 8.05
N GLU A 76 8.00 2.16 9.07
CA GLU A 76 8.93 1.54 10.02
C GLU A 76 8.30 0.41 10.84
N GLY A 77 6.99 0.47 11.05
CA GLY A 77 6.22 -0.58 11.73
C GLY A 77 5.90 -1.80 10.87
N ALA A 78 6.10 -1.72 9.54
CA ALA A 78 5.75 -2.79 8.62
C ALA A 78 6.60 -4.05 8.87
N VAL A 79 5.93 -5.20 8.90
CA VAL A 79 6.59 -6.51 9.05
C VAL A 79 6.72 -7.20 7.70
N LEU A 80 7.75 -8.04 7.55
CA LEU A 80 7.88 -8.89 6.38
C LEU A 80 7.04 -10.16 6.54
N VAL A 81 6.55 -10.69 5.42
CA VAL A 81 6.01 -12.05 5.36
C VAL A 81 7.06 -13.04 5.85
N SER A 82 6.64 -14.00 6.68
CA SER A 82 7.54 -15.01 7.26
C SER A 82 8.26 -15.79 6.15
N GLY A 83 9.58 -15.99 6.30
CA GLY A 83 10.42 -16.66 5.31
C GLY A 83 10.78 -15.82 4.08
N MET A 84 10.26 -14.58 3.93
CA MET A 84 10.57 -13.75 2.77
C MET A 84 12.05 -13.39 2.69
N LYS A 85 12.72 -13.20 3.84
CA LYS A 85 14.17 -13.02 3.90
C LYS A 85 14.92 -14.21 3.32
N ASP A 86 14.55 -15.42 3.72
CA ASP A 86 15.16 -16.67 3.25
C ASP A 86 14.96 -16.86 1.75
N VAL A 87 13.77 -16.52 1.23
CA VAL A 87 13.47 -16.57 -0.21
C VAL A 87 14.34 -15.58 -0.99
N VAL A 88 14.47 -14.33 -0.52
CA VAL A 88 15.35 -13.33 -1.18
C VAL A 88 16.80 -13.79 -1.17
N GLU A 89 17.30 -14.33 -0.05
CA GLU A 89 18.65 -14.87 0.06
C GLU A 89 18.87 -16.06 -0.88
N TRP A 90 17.90 -16.98 -0.94
CA TRP A 90 17.94 -18.13 -1.83
C TRP A 90 17.98 -17.70 -3.31
N LEU A 91 17.12 -16.78 -3.73
CA LEU A 91 17.11 -16.24 -5.10
C LEU A 91 18.46 -15.60 -5.45
N ARG A 92 19.02 -14.79 -4.54
CA ARG A 92 20.36 -14.19 -4.73
C ARG A 92 21.46 -15.24 -4.86
N SER A 93 21.38 -16.34 -4.10
CA SER A 93 22.35 -17.44 -4.19
C SER A 93 22.33 -18.16 -5.56
N MET A 94 21.21 -18.09 -6.28
CA MET A 94 21.07 -18.63 -7.64
C MET A 94 21.56 -17.65 -8.71
N GLY A 95 22.05 -16.47 -8.33
CA GLY A 95 22.49 -15.42 -9.26
C GLY A 95 21.35 -14.52 -9.75
N GLU A 96 20.16 -14.63 -9.16
CA GLU A 96 19.05 -13.75 -9.51
C GLU A 96 19.24 -12.35 -8.92
N ARG A 97 18.90 -11.34 -9.72
CA ARG A 97 18.70 -9.98 -9.23
C ARG A 97 17.29 -9.87 -8.65
N VAL A 98 17.19 -9.75 -7.33
CA VAL A 98 15.98 -9.44 -6.56
C VAL A 98 16.15 -8.09 -5.90
#